data_AF-A0A920L5S7-F1
#
_entry.id   AF-A0A920L5S7-F1
#
_cell.length_a   1.000
_cell.length_b   1.000
_cell.length_c   1.000
_cell.angle_alpha   90.00
_cell.angle_beta   90.00
_cell.angle_gamma   90.00
#
_symmetry.space_group_name_H-M   'P 1'
#
loop_
_entity.id
_entity.type
_entity.pdbx_description
1 polymer ?
#
loop_
_entity_poly.entity_id
_entity_poly.type
_entity_poly.pdbx_seq_one_letter_code
_entity_poly.pdbx_strand_id
1 'polypeptide(L)'
;MSEKVGRKIVDLIQWWEDYTMRNKAEMNNNPSPGNKAGGLTTILEKSLGAVAKGGTSPLQQVYQYAETVTSKGFVFMDSPGYDPVSVTGQVAAGANVVCFTTGRGSVFGCKPAPSLKLATNSTMYRHIEEDMDVNCGEVLDGGKSVQQMGEEIFQLILDTASGKPSKSEAQGFGDHEFLPGKWVR
;
A
#
# COMPACT_ATOMS: atom_id res chain seq x y z
N MET A 1 -13.11 -17.76 -1.69
CA MET A 1 -13.48 -16.68 -2.65
C MET A 1 -14.63 -17.19 -3.50
N SER A 2 -15.65 -16.38 -3.77
CA SER A 2 -16.74 -16.79 -4.66
C SER A 2 -16.31 -16.67 -6.13
N GLU A 3 -16.87 -17.50 -7.00
CA GLU A 3 -16.60 -17.46 -8.44
C GLU A 3 -16.85 -16.06 -9.03
N LYS A 4 -17.93 -15.40 -8.61
CA LYS A 4 -18.26 -14.04 -9.02
C LYS A 4 -17.17 -13.02 -8.66
N VAL A 5 -16.57 -13.12 -7.47
CA VAL A 5 -15.48 -12.21 -7.04
C VAL A 5 -14.19 -12.53 -7.79
N GLY A 6 -13.88 -13.81 -8.00
CA GLY A 6 -12.74 -14.22 -8.83
C GLY A 6 -12.85 -13.70 -10.26
N ARG A 7 -14.05 -13.77 -10.85
CA ARG A 7 -14.31 -13.27 -12.19
C ARG A 7 -14.06 -11.76 -12.30
N LYS A 8 -14.41 -10.98 -11.29
CA LYS A 8 -14.12 -9.52 -11.27
C LYS A 8 -12.63 -9.21 -11.39
N ILE A 9 -11.74 -9.97 -10.73
CA ILE A 9 -10.28 -9.80 -10.87
C ILE A 9 -9.84 -10.13 -12.30
N VAL A 10 -10.34 -11.24 -12.86
CA VAL A 10 -9.97 -11.66 -14.22
C VAL A 10 -10.41 -10.62 -15.25
N ASP A 11 -11.65 -10.13 -15.15
CA ASP A 11 -12.17 -9.09 -16.03
C ASP A 11 -11.36 -7.78 -15.89
N LEU A 12 -10.88 -7.47 -14.69
CA LEU A 12 -10.03 -6.32 -14.43
C LEU A 12 -8.67 -6.43 -15.14
N ILE A 13 -8.04 -7.60 -15.07
CA ILE A 13 -6.76 -7.87 -15.76
C ILE A 13 -6.95 -7.75 -17.27
N GLN A 14 -7.99 -8.38 -17.82
CA GLN A 14 -8.29 -8.33 -19.26
C GLN A 14 -8.52 -6.90 -19.75
N TRP A 15 -9.20 -6.07 -18.96
CA TRP A 15 -9.37 -4.65 -19.28
C TRP A 15 -8.03 -3.91 -19.32
N TRP A 16 -7.12 -4.17 -18.39
CA TRP A 16 -5.81 -3.52 -18.36
C TRP A 16 -4.91 -3.96 -19.51
N GLU A 17 -4.97 -5.23 -19.91
CA GLU A 17 -4.31 -5.76 -21.10
C GLU A 17 -4.80 -5.04 -22.36
N ASP A 18 -6.11 -4.91 -22.53
CA ASP A 18 -6.71 -4.18 -23.65
C ASP A 18 -6.38 -2.67 -23.63
N TYR A 19 -6.48 -2.03 -22.47
CA TYR A 19 -6.16 -0.60 -22.31
C TYR A 19 -4.70 -0.31 -22.68
N THR A 20 -3.76 -1.11 -22.17
CA THR A 20 -2.33 -0.92 -22.47
C THR A 20 -2.03 -1.16 -23.94
N MET A 21 -2.63 -2.19 -24.54
CA MET A 21 -2.52 -2.48 -25.97
C MET A 21 -3.02 -1.31 -26.84
N ARG A 22 -4.22 -0.78 -26.56
CA ARG A 22 -4.78 0.37 -27.30
C ARG A 22 -3.95 1.64 -27.19
N ASN A 23 -3.26 1.83 -26.06
CA ASN A 23 -2.42 2.99 -25.79
C ASN A 23 -0.93 2.77 -26.14
N LYS A 24 -0.56 1.63 -26.76
CA LYS A 24 0.83 1.27 -27.08
C LYS A 24 1.76 1.33 -25.85
N ALA A 25 1.22 0.93 -24.69
CA ALA A 25 1.92 0.83 -23.42
C ALA A 25 2.14 -0.63 -23.03
N GLU A 26 3.06 -0.88 -22.11
CA GLU A 26 3.31 -2.22 -21.55
C GLU A 26 2.91 -2.26 -20.07
N MET A 27 2.32 -3.37 -19.63
CA MET A 27 1.96 -3.59 -18.22
C MET A 27 3.17 -3.76 -17.27
N ASN A 28 4.38 -3.81 -17.82
CA ASN A 28 5.64 -4.02 -17.09
C ASN A 28 6.38 -2.71 -16.76
N ASN A 29 5.75 -1.54 -16.95
CA ASN A 29 6.38 -0.22 -16.78
C ASN A 29 6.76 0.11 -15.31
N ASN A 30 6.75 -0.90 -14.45
CA ASN A 30 7.22 -0.93 -13.08
C ASN A 30 7.95 -2.28 -12.93
N PRO A 31 9.22 -2.36 -12.54
CA PRO A 31 9.91 -1.53 -11.55
C PRO A 31 10.48 -0.21 -12.09
N SER A 32 10.30 0.86 -11.31
CA SER A 32 10.97 2.16 -11.55
C SER A 32 12.50 2.02 -11.55
N PRO A 33 13.27 2.97 -12.12
CA PRO A 33 14.75 2.94 -12.08
C PRO A 33 15.29 2.76 -10.66
N GLY A 34 14.64 3.40 -9.70
CA GLY A 34 14.98 3.28 -8.29
C GLY A 34 14.69 1.91 -7.66
N ASN A 35 13.66 1.22 -8.12
CA ASN A 35 13.39 -0.17 -7.72
C ASN A 35 14.40 -1.13 -8.32
N LYS A 36 14.79 -0.92 -9.59
CA LYS A 36 15.84 -1.73 -10.26
C LYS A 36 17.19 -1.59 -9.55
N ALA A 37 17.60 -0.37 -9.22
CA ALA A 37 18.80 -0.12 -8.42
C ALA A 37 18.72 -0.74 -7.01
N GLY A 38 17.52 -0.90 -6.47
CA GLY A 38 17.25 -1.56 -5.20
C GLY A 38 17.10 -3.09 -5.28
N GLY A 39 17.39 -3.72 -6.43
CA GLY A 39 17.41 -5.17 -6.59
C GLY A 39 16.12 -5.81 -7.11
N LEU A 40 15.08 -5.04 -7.43
CA LEU A 40 13.88 -5.56 -8.09
C LEU A 40 14.08 -5.53 -9.61
N THR A 41 14.42 -6.69 -10.17
CA THR A 41 14.81 -6.81 -11.59
C THR A 41 13.61 -6.95 -12.52
N THR A 42 12.52 -7.55 -12.04
CA THR A 42 11.31 -7.79 -12.84
C THR A 42 10.02 -7.26 -12.20
N ILE A 43 8.99 -7.04 -13.02
CA ILE A 43 7.64 -6.74 -12.55
C ILE A 43 7.07 -7.90 -11.70
N LEU A 44 7.46 -9.14 -12.01
CA LEU A 44 6.98 -10.33 -11.31
C LEU A 44 7.46 -10.36 -9.86
N GLU A 45 8.74 -10.11 -9.62
CA GLU A 45 9.32 -10.02 -8.27
C GLU A 45 8.61 -8.94 -7.44
N LYS A 46 8.39 -7.77 -8.05
CA LYS A 46 7.67 -6.66 -7.40
C LYS A 46 6.20 -7.04 -7.10
N SER A 47 5.54 -7.72 -8.03
CA SER A 47 4.14 -8.12 -7.89
C SER A 47 3.95 -9.17 -6.81
N LEU A 48 4.87 -10.14 -6.69
CA LEU A 48 4.86 -11.14 -5.62
C LEU A 48 4.96 -10.48 -4.23
N GLY A 49 5.88 -9.52 -4.07
CA GLY A 49 5.97 -8.72 -2.84
C GLY A 49 4.73 -7.86 -2.58
N ALA A 50 4.05 -7.40 -3.64
CA ALA A 50 2.81 -6.66 -3.50
C ALA A 50 1.66 -7.55 -2.98
N VAL A 51 1.50 -8.74 -3.56
CA VAL A 51 0.48 -9.72 -3.18
C VAL A 51 0.67 -10.24 -1.76
N ALA A 52 1.91 -10.38 -1.29
CA ALA A 52 2.22 -10.83 0.07
C ALA A 52 1.54 -9.97 1.17
N LYS A 53 1.28 -8.68 0.91
CA LYS A 53 0.57 -7.78 1.85
C LYS A 53 -0.90 -8.15 2.06
N GLY A 54 -1.52 -8.86 1.11
CA GLY A 54 -2.89 -9.38 1.27
C GLY A 54 -2.99 -10.55 2.25
N GLY A 55 -1.84 -11.09 2.70
CA GLY A 55 -1.78 -12.24 3.58
C GLY A 55 -2.41 -13.49 2.94
N THR A 56 -3.05 -14.32 3.76
CA THR A 56 -3.68 -15.58 3.35
C THR A 56 -5.21 -15.55 3.40
N SER A 57 -5.79 -14.38 3.70
CA SER A 57 -7.24 -14.22 3.82
C SER A 57 -7.92 -14.31 2.44
N PRO A 58 -9.11 -14.95 2.35
CA PRO A 58 -9.83 -15.04 1.09
C PRO A 58 -10.33 -13.66 0.63
N LEU A 59 -10.09 -13.31 -0.63
CA LEU A 59 -10.62 -12.09 -1.26
C LEU A 59 -12.16 -12.09 -1.23
N GLN A 60 -12.73 -11.02 -0.68
CA GLN A 60 -14.17 -10.86 -0.45
C GLN A 60 -14.84 -9.99 -1.50
N GLN A 61 -14.16 -8.96 -2.02
CA GLN A 61 -14.73 -8.03 -2.99
C GLN A 61 -13.64 -7.31 -3.79
N VAL A 62 -14.01 -6.89 -5.00
CA VAL A 62 -13.21 -6.01 -5.87
C VAL A 62 -14.01 -4.73 -6.11
N TYR A 63 -13.35 -3.59 -5.89
CA TYR A 63 -13.90 -2.24 -6.01
C TYR A 63 -13.18 -1.46 -7.11
N GLN A 64 -13.91 -0.57 -7.78
CA GLN A 64 -13.29 0.47 -8.60
C GLN A 64 -12.66 1.55 -7.72
N TYR A 65 -11.84 2.41 -8.31
CA TYR A 65 -11.21 3.51 -7.62
C TYR A 65 -12.22 4.40 -6.88
N ALA A 66 -11.95 4.66 -5.60
CA ALA A 66 -12.81 5.46 -4.72
C ALA A 66 -14.27 4.96 -4.56
N GLU A 67 -14.60 3.75 -5.05
CA GLU A 67 -15.90 3.13 -4.79
C GLU A 67 -16.01 2.79 -3.30
N THR A 68 -17.10 3.20 -2.65
CA THR A 68 -17.31 3.00 -1.21
C THR A 68 -17.22 1.52 -0.84
N VAL A 69 -16.33 1.21 0.11
CA VAL A 69 -16.17 -0.17 0.60
C VAL A 69 -17.34 -0.54 1.52
N THR A 70 -18.04 -1.62 1.19
CA THR A 70 -19.22 -2.10 1.94
C THR A 70 -19.05 -3.51 2.50
N SER A 71 -18.04 -4.24 2.03
CA SER A 71 -17.74 -5.63 2.43
C SER A 71 -16.67 -5.67 3.51
N LYS A 72 -16.78 -6.61 4.45
CA LYS A 72 -15.78 -6.86 5.49
C LYS A 72 -14.77 -7.91 5.04
N GLY A 73 -13.55 -7.87 5.59
CA GLY A 73 -12.46 -8.80 5.26
C GLY A 73 -11.50 -8.24 4.20
N PHE A 74 -10.70 -9.12 3.57
CA PHE A 74 -9.77 -8.69 2.53
C PHE A 74 -10.51 -8.28 1.26
N VAL A 75 -10.31 -7.03 0.83
CA VAL A 75 -10.89 -6.46 -0.39
C VAL A 75 -9.78 -5.87 -1.27
N PHE A 76 -10.04 -5.76 -2.57
CA PHE A 76 -9.10 -5.23 -3.55
C PHE A 76 -9.70 -4.01 -4.23
N MET A 77 -8.92 -2.94 -4.39
CA MET A 77 -9.31 -1.75 -5.15
C MET A 77 -8.42 -1.61 -6.39
N ASP A 78 -9.05 -1.49 -7.56
CA ASP A 78 -8.37 -1.08 -8.78
C ASP A 78 -7.98 0.40 -8.66
N SER A 79 -6.68 0.68 -8.50
CA SER A 79 -6.16 2.02 -8.30
C SER A 79 -4.82 2.20 -9.01
N PRO A 80 -4.39 3.45 -9.28
CA PRO A 80 -3.08 3.73 -9.85
C PRO A 80 -1.92 3.19 -9.01
N GLY A 81 -0.79 2.90 -9.66
CA GLY A 81 0.46 2.56 -8.97
C GLY A 81 1.22 3.77 -8.40
N TYR A 82 0.71 5.00 -8.56
CA TYR A 82 1.32 6.20 -7.99
C TYR A 82 0.75 6.45 -6.59
N ASP A 83 1.63 6.35 -5.58
CA ASP A 83 1.26 6.24 -4.17
C ASP A 83 0.24 7.29 -3.68
N PRO A 84 0.43 8.62 -3.90
CA PRO A 84 -0.51 9.62 -3.40
C PRO A 84 -1.91 9.47 -3.98
N VAL A 85 -2.00 9.11 -5.26
CA VAL A 85 -3.30 8.90 -5.94
C VAL A 85 -3.94 7.59 -5.49
N SER A 86 -3.16 6.52 -5.34
CA SER A 86 -3.66 5.22 -4.84
C SER A 86 -4.27 5.35 -3.46
N VAL A 87 -3.53 5.95 -2.52
CA VAL A 87 -3.97 6.14 -1.13
C VAL A 87 -5.15 7.10 -1.07
N THR A 88 -5.17 8.16 -1.89
CA THR A 88 -6.34 9.06 -1.98
C THR A 88 -7.62 8.29 -2.33
N GLY A 89 -7.56 7.34 -3.26
CA GLY A 89 -8.71 6.51 -3.60
C GLY A 89 -9.16 5.60 -2.45
N GLN A 90 -8.21 5.02 -1.71
CA GLN A 90 -8.50 4.19 -0.55
C GLN A 90 -9.16 4.98 0.58
N VAL A 91 -8.64 6.17 0.88
CA VAL A 91 -9.22 7.06 1.89
C VAL A 91 -10.61 7.55 1.46
N ALA A 92 -10.77 7.95 0.20
CA ALA A 92 -12.07 8.35 -0.35
C ALA A 92 -13.11 7.22 -0.30
N ALA A 93 -12.69 5.96 -0.38
CA ALA A 93 -13.56 4.80 -0.26
C ALA A 93 -13.89 4.39 1.19
N GLY A 94 -13.26 5.03 2.19
CA GLY A 94 -13.54 4.84 3.62
C GLY A 94 -12.41 4.23 4.45
N ALA A 95 -11.16 4.24 3.97
CA ALA A 95 -10.02 3.82 4.80
C ALA A 95 -9.70 4.85 5.90
N ASN A 96 -9.63 4.39 7.15
CA ASN A 96 -9.40 5.27 8.32
C ASN A 96 -7.96 5.22 8.84
N VAL A 97 -7.17 4.22 8.45
CA VAL A 97 -5.74 4.09 8.79
C VAL A 97 -5.04 3.51 7.56
N VAL A 98 -3.89 4.07 7.19
CA VAL A 98 -3.08 3.64 6.05
C VAL A 98 -1.77 3.06 6.55
N CYS A 99 -1.44 1.83 6.14
CA CYS A 99 -0.13 1.23 6.37
C CYS A 99 0.72 1.35 5.11
N PHE A 100 1.77 2.16 5.15
CA PHE A 100 2.62 2.50 4.02
C PHE A 100 4.01 1.88 4.18
N THR A 101 4.30 0.80 3.44
CA THR A 101 5.62 0.15 3.46
C THR A 101 6.61 0.91 2.60
N THR A 102 7.79 1.24 3.13
CA THR A 102 8.83 1.95 2.37
C THR A 102 10.22 1.38 2.62
N GLY A 103 10.97 1.15 1.53
CA GLY A 103 12.37 0.71 1.57
C GLY A 103 13.36 1.81 1.20
N ARG A 104 12.87 2.98 0.77
CA ARG A 104 13.71 4.09 0.29
C ARG A 104 13.41 5.43 0.96
N GLY A 105 12.76 5.39 2.13
CA GLY A 105 12.53 6.58 2.95
C GLY A 105 11.52 7.56 2.39
N SER A 106 10.45 7.07 1.77
CA SER A 106 9.28 7.91 1.49
C SER A 106 8.65 8.34 2.82
N VAL A 107 8.55 9.65 3.05
CA VAL A 107 7.97 10.25 4.26
C VAL A 107 6.47 10.55 4.10
N PHE A 108 5.79 9.74 3.29
CA PHE A 108 4.40 9.94 2.88
C PHE A 108 3.45 10.21 4.06
N GLY A 109 2.75 11.34 4.02
CA GLY A 109 1.58 11.62 4.85
C GLY A 109 0.29 11.64 4.03
N CYS A 110 -0.87 11.55 4.66
CA CYS A 110 -2.16 11.74 3.97
C CYS A 110 -3.19 12.31 4.94
N LYS A 111 -3.38 13.63 4.97
CA LYS A 111 -4.44 14.25 5.79
C LYS A 111 -5.76 14.16 5.01
N PRO A 112 -6.40 12.98 5.02
CA PRO A 112 -7.57 12.76 5.89
C PRO A 112 -7.48 11.51 6.80
N ALA A 113 -6.43 10.69 6.69
CA ALA A 113 -6.30 9.45 7.44
C ALA A 113 -4.86 9.22 7.94
N PRO A 114 -4.65 8.86 9.22
CA PRO A 114 -3.33 8.57 9.75
C PRO A 114 -2.58 7.56 8.88
N SER A 115 -1.34 7.91 8.52
CA SER A 115 -0.47 7.08 7.70
C SER A 115 0.72 6.59 8.52
N LEU A 116 0.79 5.27 8.69
CA LEU A 116 1.84 4.53 9.41
C LEU A 116 2.92 4.08 8.42
N LYS A 117 4.13 4.59 8.56
CA LYS A 117 5.27 4.29 7.70
C LYS A 117 6.03 3.10 8.27
N LEU A 118 6.06 2.02 7.51
CA LEU A 118 6.68 0.76 7.88
C LEU A 118 8.00 0.62 7.10
N ALA A 119 9.12 0.84 7.78
CA ALA A 119 10.45 0.77 7.18
C ALA A 119 10.83 -0.69 6.91
N THR A 120 11.21 -1.02 5.66
CA THR A 120 11.54 -2.41 5.30
C THR A 120 12.98 -2.83 5.60
N ASN A 121 13.82 -1.92 6.09
CA ASN A 121 15.19 -2.22 6.49
C ASN A 121 15.67 -1.29 7.62
N SER A 122 16.41 -1.85 8.58
CA SER A 122 16.82 -1.16 9.79
C SER A 122 17.87 -0.07 9.55
N THR A 123 18.69 -0.21 8.50
CA THR A 123 19.66 0.82 8.14
C THR A 123 18.95 2.11 7.79
N MET A 124 17.98 2.08 6.88
CA MET A 124 17.18 3.25 6.53
C MET A 124 16.40 3.77 7.74
N TYR A 125 15.75 2.88 8.50
CA TYR A 125 15.01 3.27 9.70
C TYR A 125 15.86 4.13 10.64
N ARG A 126 17.10 3.71 10.96
CA ARG A 126 17.99 4.45 11.86
C ARG A 126 18.42 5.82 11.33
N HIS A 127 18.44 6.03 10.01
CA HIS A 127 18.82 7.31 9.42
C HIS A 127 17.68 8.33 9.40
N ILE A 128 16.43 7.87 9.38
CA ILE A 128 15.23 8.71 9.31
C ILE A 128 14.18 8.23 10.32
N GLU A 129 14.65 7.94 11.54
CA GLU A 129 13.82 7.37 12.59
C GLU A 129 12.64 8.30 12.92
N GLU A 130 12.85 9.62 12.88
CA GLU A 130 11.80 10.61 13.13
C GLU A 130 10.63 10.54 12.15
N ASP A 131 10.81 9.89 10.99
CA ASP A 131 9.80 9.72 9.94
C ASP A 131 9.17 8.32 9.88
N MET A 132 9.71 7.32 10.59
CA MET A 132 9.31 5.90 10.45
C MET A 132 8.59 5.38 11.69
N ASP A 133 7.34 4.94 11.56
CA ASP A 133 6.54 4.49 12.72
C ASP A 133 6.97 3.10 13.22
N VAL A 134 7.42 2.20 12.31
CA VAL A 134 7.85 0.83 12.65
C VAL A 134 9.09 0.44 11.86
N ASN A 135 10.03 -0.26 12.51
CA ASN A 135 11.16 -0.91 11.85
C ASN A 135 10.87 -2.39 11.53
N CYS A 136 10.36 -2.69 10.33
CA CYS A 136 10.18 -4.07 9.89
C CYS A 136 11.50 -4.75 9.50
N GLY A 137 12.62 -4.01 9.45
CA GLY A 137 13.96 -4.57 9.21
C GLY A 137 14.41 -5.55 10.31
N GLU A 138 13.85 -5.47 11.51
CA GLU A 138 14.15 -6.41 12.61
C GLU A 138 13.81 -7.86 12.25
N VAL A 139 12.91 -8.09 11.30
CA VAL A 139 12.63 -9.43 10.77
C VAL A 139 13.83 -10.01 10.02
N LEU A 140 14.51 -9.18 9.23
CA LEU A 140 15.70 -9.58 8.48
C LEU A 140 16.95 -9.63 9.35
N ASP A 141 17.03 -8.75 10.35
CA ASP A 141 18.14 -8.71 11.30
C ASP A 141 18.07 -9.84 12.35
N GLY A 142 16.99 -10.63 12.36
CA GLY A 142 16.77 -11.73 13.30
C GLY A 142 16.30 -11.30 14.69
N GLY A 143 15.93 -10.04 14.88
CA GLY A 143 15.42 -9.49 16.14
C GLY A 143 13.96 -9.86 16.43
N LYS A 144 13.14 -10.08 15.38
CA LYS A 144 11.73 -10.47 15.50
C LYS A 144 11.34 -11.50 14.44
N SER A 145 10.38 -12.36 14.75
CA SER A 145 9.69 -13.17 13.74
C SER A 145 8.68 -12.32 12.96
N VAL A 146 8.23 -12.82 11.80
CA VAL A 146 7.14 -12.19 11.02
C VAL A 146 5.87 -12.05 11.86
N GLN A 147 5.57 -13.04 12.71
CA GLN A 147 4.41 -13.04 13.58
C GLN A 147 4.51 -11.96 14.66
N GLN A 148 5.68 -11.81 15.29
CA GLN A 148 5.92 -10.77 16.29
C GLN A 148 5.80 -9.37 15.68
N MET A 149 6.39 -9.17 14.49
CA MET A 149 6.25 -7.91 13.75
C MET A 149 4.79 -7.64 13.34
N GLY A 150 4.05 -8.68 12.95
CA GLY A 150 2.62 -8.56 12.65
C GLY A 150 1.78 -8.11 13.84
N GLU A 151 2.04 -8.68 15.03
CA GLU A 151 1.36 -8.29 16.27
C GLU A 151 1.64 -6.83 16.64
N GLU A 152 2.90 -6.40 16.52
CA GLU A 152 3.29 -5.01 16.80
C GLU A 152 2.63 -4.02 15.84
N ILE A 153 2.61 -4.31 14.53
CA ILE A 153 1.91 -3.49 13.55
C ILE A 153 0.42 -3.45 13.85
N PHE A 154 -0.19 -4.59 14.23
CA PHE A 154 -1.60 -4.65 14.58
C PHE A 154 -1.92 -3.79 15.80
N GLN A 155 -1.13 -3.89 16.88
CA GLN A 155 -1.32 -3.07 18.06
C GLN A 155 -1.15 -1.57 17.75
N LEU A 156 -0.17 -1.21 16.91
CA LEU A 156 0.01 0.18 16.49
C LEU A 156 -1.18 0.71 15.69
N ILE A 157 -1.78 -0.11 14.82
CA ILE A 157 -3.01 0.25 14.10
C ILE A 157 -4.14 0.53 15.10
N LEU A 158 -4.31 -0.30 16.13
CA LEU A 158 -5.33 -0.10 17.16
C LEU A 158 -5.09 1.18 17.97
N ASP A 159 -3.86 1.41 18.42
CA ASP A 159 -3.49 2.63 19.15
C ASP A 159 -3.78 3.88 18.31
N THR A 160 -3.42 3.83 17.02
CA THR A 160 -3.59 4.94 16.08
C THR A 160 -5.06 5.21 15.80
N ALA A 161 -5.85 4.16 15.55
CA ALA A 161 -7.29 4.27 15.43
C ALA A 161 -7.96 4.79 16.72
N SER A 162 -7.30 4.64 17.87
CA SER A 162 -7.73 5.14 19.18
C SER A 162 -7.23 6.56 19.50
N GLY A 163 -6.54 7.22 18.57
CA GLY A 163 -6.14 8.63 18.68
C GLY A 163 -4.65 8.87 18.95
N LYS A 164 -3.80 7.84 18.97
CA LYS A 164 -2.35 8.04 18.95
C LYS A 164 -1.94 8.59 17.57
N PRO A 165 -1.28 9.76 17.48
CA PRO A 165 -0.89 10.31 16.19
C PRO A 165 0.21 9.47 15.54
N SER A 166 0.17 9.33 14.21
CA SER A 166 1.33 8.83 13.46
C SER A 166 2.46 9.87 13.46
N LYS A 167 3.69 9.46 13.13
CA LYS A 167 4.82 10.40 13.03
C LYS A 167 4.58 11.51 12.00
N SER A 168 3.85 11.23 10.92
CA SER A 168 3.57 12.24 9.88
C SER A 168 2.53 13.25 10.36
N GLU A 169 1.53 12.80 11.15
CA GLU A 169 0.59 13.72 11.80
C GLU A 169 1.28 14.59 12.86
N ALA A 170 2.15 14.00 13.68
CA ALA A 170 2.90 14.73 14.71
C ALA A 170 3.81 15.82 14.13
N GLN A 171 4.36 15.59 12.94
CA GLN A 171 5.17 16.56 12.21
C GLN A 171 4.34 17.54 11.35
N GLY A 172 3.03 17.30 11.21
CA GLY A 172 2.15 18.12 10.38
C GLY A 172 2.25 17.87 8.87
N PHE A 173 2.80 16.74 8.42
CA PHE A 173 2.84 16.32 7.01
C PHE A 173 1.51 15.70 6.55
N GLY A 174 1.25 15.69 5.23
CA GLY A 174 0.05 15.08 4.63
C GLY A 174 -0.86 16.01 3.83
N ASP A 175 -0.62 17.33 3.82
CA ASP A 175 -1.49 18.30 3.13
C ASP A 175 -1.35 18.26 1.59
N HIS A 176 -0.19 17.85 1.08
CA HIS A 176 0.12 17.87 -0.35
C HIS A 176 -0.01 16.51 -1.03
N GLU A 177 -0.26 15.46 -0.26
CA GLU A 177 -0.26 14.07 -0.73
C GLU A 177 -1.67 13.50 -0.90
N PHE A 178 -2.69 14.20 -0.43
CA PHE A 178 -4.07 13.95 -0.83
C PHE A 178 -4.33 14.60 -2.20
N LEU A 179 -4.37 13.78 -3.25
CA LEU A 179 -4.50 14.22 -4.63
C LEU A 179 -5.86 13.81 -5.19
N PRO A 180 -6.92 14.63 -5.04
CA PRO A 180 -8.23 14.39 -5.61
C PRO A 180 -8.19 14.66 -7.13
N GLY A 181 -7.43 13.84 -7.84
CA GLY A 181 -7.42 13.80 -9.30
C GLY A 181 -8.61 12.99 -9.79
N LYS A 182 -9.11 13.35 -10.97
CA LYS A 182 -10.01 12.48 -11.74
C LYS A 182 -9.22 11.27 -12.24
N TRP A 183 -9.14 10.22 -11.43
CA TRP A 183 -8.90 8.90 -11.99
C TRP A 183 -10.23 8.38 -12.52
N VAL A 184 -10.54 8.82 -13.74
CA VAL A 184 -11.77 8.43 -14.43
C VAL A 184 -11.41 7.22 -15.28
N ARG A 185 -11.96 6.08 -14.88
CA ARG A 185 -12.24 4.98 -15.79
C ARG A 185 -13.47 5.32 -16.63
#